data_AF-M5C971-F1
#
_entry.id   AF-M5C971-F1
#
_cell.length_a   1.000
_cell.length_b   1.000
_cell.length_c   1.000
_cell.angle_alpha   90.00
_cell.angle_beta   90.00
_cell.angle_gamma   90.00
#
_symmetry.space_group_name_H-M   'P 1'
#
loop_
_entity.id
_entity.type
_entity.pdbx_description
1 polymer ?
#
loop_
_entity_poly.entity_id
_entity_poly.type
_entity_poly.pdbx_seq_one_letter_code
_entity_poly.pdbx_strand_id
1 'polypeptide(L)'
;MIKEAHGVLGDIFATQRVKELLAQGTGPRGTETPAATRVLLPFHVHINTELAEAVFLVSCMLVEAPLIAAEQTKAISKPFRRLLEFADRQAFAGPPESTRDCVVQATRALLAGEWERCRELIVGIKIWGLMGSESEGVKEMLGQYVKCAHIPIRSTNYDIC
;
A
#
# COMPACT_ATOMS: atom_id res chain seq x y z
N MET A 1 -4.68 0.46 -15.19
CA MET A 1 -5.31 0.67 -13.87
C MET A 1 -4.34 0.55 -12.69
N ILE A 2 -3.90 -0.63 -12.23
CA ILE A 2 -3.07 -0.71 -10.98
C ILE A 2 -1.74 0.06 -11.11
N LYS A 3 -1.06 -0.03 -12.26
CA LYS A 3 0.19 0.72 -12.52
C LYS A 3 -0.01 2.24 -12.56
N GLU A 4 -1.17 2.70 -13.01
CA GLU A 4 -1.50 4.13 -13.09
C GLU A 4 -1.87 4.67 -11.70
N ALA A 5 -2.67 3.91 -10.95
CA ALA A 5 -2.98 4.23 -9.54
C ALA A 5 -1.70 4.31 -8.71
N HIS A 6 -0.76 3.38 -8.93
CA HIS A 6 0.57 3.42 -8.32
C HIS A 6 1.36 4.69 -8.69
N GLY A 7 1.35 5.10 -9.95
CA GLY A 7 2.04 6.32 -10.39
C GLY A 7 1.46 7.58 -9.73
N VAL A 8 0.14 7.76 -9.82
CA VAL A 8 -0.54 8.95 -9.28
C VAL A 8 -0.42 9.04 -7.76
N LEU A 9 -0.62 7.92 -7.05
CA LEU A 9 -0.54 7.90 -5.58
C LEU A 9 0.91 7.95 -5.10
N GLY A 10 1.86 7.44 -5.88
CA GLY A 10 3.29 7.53 -5.59
C GLY A 10 3.76 8.97 -5.44
N ASP A 11 3.37 9.85 -6.36
CA ASP A 11 3.73 11.27 -6.32
C ASP A 11 3.09 11.99 -5.13
N ILE A 12 1.85 11.64 -4.78
CA ILE A 12 1.12 12.25 -3.66
C ILE A 12 1.71 11.81 -2.31
N PHE A 13 1.91 10.51 -2.11
CA PHE A 13 2.41 9.95 -0.85
C PHE A 13 3.92 10.17 -0.64
N ALA A 14 4.71 10.37 -1.71
CA ALA A 14 6.14 10.70 -1.59
C ALA A 14 6.39 12.04 -0.87
N THR A 15 5.44 12.98 -0.93
CA THR A 15 5.59 14.30 -0.30
C THR A 15 5.39 14.30 1.21
N GLN A 16 4.83 13.22 1.79
CA GLN A 16 4.35 13.14 3.18
C GLN A 16 3.38 14.27 3.62
N ARG A 17 2.90 15.10 2.68
CA ARG A 17 2.00 16.25 2.91
C ARG A 17 0.62 16.01 2.31
N VAL A 18 0.16 14.76 2.32
CA VAL A 18 -1.08 14.31 1.68
C VAL A 18 -2.30 15.12 2.13
N LYS A 19 -2.41 15.41 3.44
CA LYS A 19 -3.52 16.22 3.99
C LYS A 19 -3.50 17.67 3.50
N GLU A 20 -2.31 18.21 3.21
CA GLU A 20 -2.16 19.56 2.66
C GLU A 20 -2.45 19.61 1.17
N LEU A 21 -1.97 18.62 0.42
CA LEU A 21 -2.22 18.49 -1.01
C LEU A 21 -3.71 18.24 -1.32
N LEU A 22 -4.42 17.58 -0.41
CA LEU A 22 -5.87 17.37 -0.51
C LEU A 22 -6.69 18.53 0.07
N ALA A 23 -6.06 19.61 0.55
CA ALA A 23 -6.74 20.73 1.22
C ALA A 23 -7.60 20.32 2.43
N GLN A 24 -7.25 19.21 3.10
CA GLN A 24 -7.96 18.64 4.25
C GLN A 24 -7.28 19.00 5.59
N GLY A 25 -6.12 19.64 5.56
CA GLY A 25 -5.44 20.15 6.74
C GLY A 25 -4.22 20.99 6.40
N THR A 26 -3.75 21.77 7.36
CA THR A 26 -2.48 22.49 7.26
C THR A 26 -1.36 21.63 7.85
N GLY A 27 -0.17 21.69 7.25
CA GLY A 27 1.03 20.98 7.70
C GLY A 27 1.45 21.32 9.13
N PRO A 28 2.56 20.71 9.62
CA PRO A 28 3.09 21.01 10.94
C PRO A 28 3.17 22.52 11.15
N ARG A 29 2.50 22.99 12.20
CA ARG A 29 2.34 24.39 12.61
C ARG A 29 3.74 25.02 12.72
N GLY A 30 4.16 25.82 11.73
CA GLY A 30 5.48 26.44 11.77
C GLY A 30 5.92 27.24 10.55
N THR A 31 5.23 27.14 9.40
CA THR A 31 5.50 28.01 8.25
C THR A 31 4.31 28.93 8.02
N GLU A 32 4.23 29.96 8.84
CA GLU A 32 3.37 31.12 8.63
C GLU A 32 3.89 31.91 7.43
N THR A 33 3.55 31.49 6.21
CA THR A 33 3.53 32.40 5.08
C THR A 33 2.14 33.03 5.00
N PRO A 34 2.01 34.34 5.25
CA PRO A 34 0.73 35.02 5.06
C PRO A 34 0.47 35.12 3.56
N ALA A 35 -0.81 35.11 3.15
CA ALA A 35 -1.29 35.48 1.81
C ALA A 35 -1.42 34.39 0.73
N ALA A 36 -1.94 33.21 1.07
CA ALA A 36 -2.89 32.56 0.17
C ALA A 36 -4.03 32.01 1.00
N THR A 37 -5.24 32.50 0.77
CA THR A 37 -6.47 31.99 1.36
C THR A 37 -6.63 30.54 0.94
N ARG A 38 -6.02 29.61 1.69
CA ARG A 38 -6.10 28.19 1.40
C ARG A 38 -7.54 27.77 1.65
N VAL A 39 -8.27 27.52 0.57
CA VAL A 39 -9.63 27.00 0.65
C VAL A 39 -9.53 25.58 1.19
N LEU A 40 -9.83 25.42 2.48
CA LEU A 40 -9.93 24.10 3.09
C LEU A 40 -11.25 23.47 2.69
N LEU A 41 -11.22 22.19 2.34
CA LEU A 41 -12.43 21.45 2.04
C LEU A 41 -13.26 21.27 3.33
N PRO A 42 -14.60 21.36 3.23
CA PRO A 42 -15.49 20.98 4.33
C PRO A 42 -15.24 19.55 4.78
N PHE A 43 -15.40 19.28 6.09
CA PHE A 43 -15.05 17.99 6.71
C PHE A 43 -15.77 16.77 6.12
N HIS A 44 -16.95 16.94 5.52
CA HIS A 44 -17.70 15.87 4.85
C HIS A 44 -17.16 15.52 3.46
N VAL A 45 -16.24 16.32 2.91
CA VAL A 45 -15.52 16.06 1.64
C VAL A 45 -14.15 15.46 1.91
N HIS A 46 -13.78 15.28 3.18
CA HIS A 46 -12.48 14.71 3.53
C HIS A 46 -12.43 13.24 3.12
N ILE A 47 -11.54 12.94 2.18
CA ILE A 47 -11.17 11.60 1.77
C ILE A 47 -10.36 10.97 2.90
N ASN A 48 -10.67 9.73 3.26
CA ASN A 48 -9.89 9.02 4.25
C ASN A 48 -8.48 8.72 3.68
N THR A 49 -7.47 9.44 4.19
CA THR A 49 -6.08 9.29 3.76
C THR A 49 -5.49 7.93 4.11
N GLU A 50 -5.98 7.25 5.16
CA GLU A 50 -5.53 5.91 5.52
C GLU A 50 -6.06 4.86 4.53
N LEU A 51 -7.29 5.03 4.04
CA LEU A 51 -7.83 4.16 2.98
C LEU A 51 -7.05 4.32 1.69
N ALA A 52 -6.76 5.56 1.29
CA ALA A 52 -5.95 5.86 0.12
C ALA A 52 -4.53 5.27 0.25
N GLU A 53 -3.94 5.34 1.45
CA GLU A 53 -2.64 4.74 1.72
C GLU A 53 -2.69 3.21 1.64
N ALA A 54 -3.73 2.57 2.19
CA ALA A 54 -3.92 1.13 2.10
C ALA A 54 -3.98 0.68 0.63
N VAL A 55 -4.79 1.35 -0.20
CA VAL A 55 -4.92 1.07 -1.63
C VAL A 55 -3.59 1.25 -2.36
N PHE A 56 -2.85 2.32 -2.03
CA PHE A 56 -1.53 2.55 -2.61
C PHE A 56 -0.56 1.41 -2.25
N LEU A 57 -0.43 1.07 -0.97
CA LEU A 57 0.49 0.03 -0.49
C LEU A 57 0.18 -1.35 -1.07
N VAL A 58 -1.10 -1.71 -1.19
CA VAL A 58 -1.51 -2.96 -1.84
C VAL A 58 -1.16 -2.95 -3.34
N SER A 59 -1.34 -1.82 -4.02
CA SER A 59 -0.93 -1.67 -5.42
C SER A 59 0.57 -1.78 -5.60
N CYS A 60 1.37 -1.19 -4.68
CA CYS A 60 2.82 -1.36 -4.64
C CYS A 60 3.20 -2.82 -4.45
N MET A 61 2.61 -3.50 -3.47
CA MET A 61 2.89 -4.91 -3.18
C MET A 61 2.68 -5.80 -4.42
N LEU A 62 1.55 -5.65 -5.12
CA LEU A 62 1.22 -6.48 -6.29
C LEU A 62 2.20 -6.28 -7.46
N VAL A 63 2.80 -5.09 -7.57
CA VAL A 63 3.75 -4.76 -8.64
C VAL A 63 5.19 -5.11 -8.24
N GLU A 64 5.57 -4.87 -6.98
CA GLU A 64 6.93 -5.05 -6.47
C GLU A 64 7.23 -6.50 -6.07
N ALA A 65 6.27 -7.24 -5.52
CA ALA A 65 6.47 -8.63 -5.11
C ALA A 65 7.10 -9.52 -6.21
N PRO A 66 6.60 -9.54 -7.47
CA PRO A 66 7.23 -10.34 -8.53
C PRO A 66 8.63 -9.83 -8.92
N LEU A 67 8.90 -8.52 -8.78
CA LEU A 67 10.22 -7.96 -9.07
C LEU A 67 11.24 -8.33 -8.00
N ILE A 68 10.82 -8.30 -6.73
CA ILE A 68 11.63 -8.72 -5.58
C ILE A 68 11.93 -10.22 -5.67
N ALA A 69 10.93 -11.05 -6.01
CA ALA A 69 11.12 -12.49 -6.20
C ALA A 69 12.10 -12.82 -7.34
N ALA A 70 12.13 -11.99 -8.40
CA ALA A 70 13.08 -12.09 -9.49
C ALA A 70 14.43 -11.39 -9.23
N GLU A 71 14.71 -11.04 -7.96
CA GLU A 71 15.92 -10.33 -7.51
C GLU A 71 16.25 -9.06 -8.33
N GLN A 72 15.24 -8.39 -8.89
CA GLN A 72 15.47 -7.22 -9.71
C GLN A 72 15.84 -6.02 -8.84
N THR A 73 16.99 -5.41 -9.16
CA THR A 73 17.53 -4.26 -8.42
C THR A 73 16.77 -2.95 -8.68
N LYS A 74 15.88 -2.92 -9.68
CA LYS A 74 15.11 -1.73 -10.07
C LYS A 74 13.82 -1.61 -9.26
N ALA A 75 13.83 -0.78 -8.21
CA ALA A 75 12.61 -0.41 -7.49
C ALA A 75 11.73 0.49 -8.36
N ILE A 76 10.45 0.17 -8.48
CA ILE A 76 9.43 1.05 -9.05
C ILE A 76 8.96 2.04 -7.98
N SER A 77 8.86 1.59 -6.72
CA SER A 77 8.41 2.36 -5.57
C SER A 77 9.45 2.39 -4.45
N LYS A 78 10.24 3.47 -4.44
CA LYS A 78 11.23 3.71 -3.38
C LYS A 78 10.61 3.76 -1.96
N PRO A 79 9.43 4.38 -1.72
CA PRO A 79 8.83 4.42 -0.38
C PRO A 79 8.44 3.02 0.12
N PHE A 80 7.84 2.20 -0.74
CA PHE A 80 7.45 0.84 -0.39
C PHE A 80 8.67 -0.04 -0.07
N ARG A 81 9.74 0.05 -0.88
CA ARG A 81 10.93 -0.76 -0.63
C ARG A 81 11.65 -0.36 0.67
N ARG A 82 11.70 0.94 1.00
CA ARG A 82 12.19 1.41 2.30
C ARG A 82 11.35 0.91 3.47
N LEU A 83 10.02 0.84 3.31
CA LEU A 83 9.12 0.29 4.32
C LEU A 83 9.45 -1.19 4.59
N LEU A 84 9.67 -1.97 3.53
CA LEU A 84 10.04 -3.38 3.64
C LEU A 84 11.42 -3.56 4.29
N GLU A 85 12.44 -2.81 3.83
CA GLU A 85 13.79 -2.82 4.41
C GLU A 85 13.81 -2.43 5.89
N PHE A 86 12.99 -1.45 6.28
CA PHE A 86 12.85 -1.04 7.67
C PHE A 86 12.23 -2.16 8.52
N ALA A 87 11.20 -2.82 8.00
CA ALA A 87 10.56 -3.94 8.68
C ALA A 87 11.47 -5.18 8.76
N ASP A 88 12.35 -5.41 7.78
CA ASP A 88 13.32 -6.53 7.80
C ASP A 88 14.42 -6.31 8.83
N ARG A 89 14.76 -5.05 9.13
CA ARG A 89 15.71 -4.70 10.20
C ARG A 89 15.12 -4.83 11.61
N GLN A 90 13.80 -4.88 11.75
CA GLN A 90 13.17 -5.08 13.04
C GLN A 90 13.25 -6.57 13.43
N ALA A 91 13.95 -6.84 14.52
CA ALA A 91 14.14 -8.21 15.03
C ALA A 91 12.85 -8.85 15.59
N PHE A 92 11.82 -8.05 15.85
CA PHE A 92 10.53 -8.51 16.37
C PHE A 92 9.41 -8.17 15.38
N ALA A 93 8.80 -9.19 14.80
CA ALA A 93 7.57 -9.07 14.04
C ALA A 93 6.39 -9.48 14.94
N GLY A 94 5.74 -8.50 15.56
CA GLY A 94 4.49 -8.70 16.28
C GLY A 94 3.31 -8.98 15.33
N PRO A 95 2.13 -9.37 15.86
CA PRO A 95 0.91 -9.42 15.05
C PRO A 95 0.64 -8.06 14.40
N PRO A 96 0.06 -8.01 13.20
CA PRO A 96 -0.10 -6.76 12.46
C PRO A 96 -1.09 -5.84 13.18
N GLU A 97 -0.60 -4.74 13.74
CA GLU A 97 -1.42 -3.74 14.45
C GLU A 97 -1.83 -2.60 13.52
N SER A 98 -0.99 -2.27 12.53
CA SER A 98 -1.28 -1.27 11.50
C SER A 98 -1.59 -1.90 10.14
N THR A 99 -2.34 -1.17 9.31
CA THR A 99 -2.50 -1.47 7.88
C THR A 99 -1.15 -1.64 7.18
N ARG A 100 -0.13 -0.85 7.56
CA ARG A 100 1.22 -0.97 6.98
C ARG A 100 1.85 -2.32 7.32
N ASP A 101 1.77 -2.75 8.58
CA ASP A 101 2.31 -4.03 9.03
C ASP A 101 1.59 -5.20 8.36
N CYS A 102 0.27 -5.08 8.19
CA CYS A 102 -0.53 -6.08 7.50
C CYS A 102 -0.05 -6.26 6.04
N VAL A 103 0.21 -5.16 5.32
CA VAL A 103 0.72 -5.24 3.94
C VAL A 103 2.15 -5.79 3.90
N VAL A 104 3.02 -5.41 4.84
CA VAL A 104 4.39 -5.95 4.93
C VAL A 104 4.35 -7.47 5.18
N GLN A 105 3.54 -7.94 6.13
CA GLN A 105 3.40 -9.37 6.39
C GLN A 105 2.78 -10.12 5.20
N ALA A 106 1.79 -9.52 4.54
CA ALA A 106 1.20 -10.09 3.31
C ALA A 106 2.23 -10.19 2.18
N THR A 107 3.10 -9.18 2.02
CA THR A 107 4.18 -9.19 1.02
C THR A 107 5.15 -10.33 1.30
N ARG A 108 5.57 -10.53 2.55
CA ARG A 108 6.46 -11.63 2.94
C ARG A 108 5.82 -12.99 2.70
N ALA A 109 4.55 -13.16 3.07
CA ALA A 109 3.80 -14.39 2.81
C ALA A 109 3.71 -14.68 1.30
N LEU A 110 3.46 -13.64 0.48
CA LEU A 110 3.41 -13.78 -0.98
C LEU A 110 4.76 -14.21 -1.58
N LEU A 111 5.88 -13.63 -1.10
CA LEU A 111 7.23 -13.99 -1.53
C LEU A 111 7.61 -15.42 -1.12
N ALA A 112 7.15 -15.88 0.05
CA ALA A 112 7.29 -17.26 0.52
C ALA A 112 6.41 -18.26 -0.28
N GLY A 113 5.53 -17.78 -1.15
CA GLY A 113 4.58 -18.60 -1.91
C GLY A 113 3.27 -18.91 -1.19
N GLU A 114 3.06 -18.38 0.03
CA GLU A 114 1.84 -18.51 0.83
C GLU A 114 0.77 -17.49 0.38
N TRP A 115 0.25 -17.64 -0.83
CA TRP A 115 -0.72 -16.68 -1.39
C TRP A 115 -2.06 -16.66 -0.65
N GLU A 116 -2.49 -17.78 -0.07
CA GLU A 116 -3.74 -17.86 0.72
C GLU A 116 -3.65 -16.98 1.96
N ARG A 117 -2.52 -17.09 2.69
CA ARG A 117 -2.23 -16.24 3.85
C ARG A 117 -2.12 -14.76 3.47
N CYS A 118 -1.47 -14.46 2.35
CA CYS A 118 -1.42 -13.09 1.81
C CYS A 118 -2.84 -12.55 1.54
N ARG A 119 -3.70 -13.34 0.89
CA ARG A 119 -5.09 -12.96 0.62
C ARG A 119 -5.86 -12.70 1.91
N GLU A 120 -5.75 -13.59 2.90
CA GLU A 120 -6.43 -13.44 4.19
C GLU A 120 -6.02 -12.15 4.91
N LEU A 121 -4.72 -11.85 4.95
CA LEU A 121 -4.20 -10.62 5.54
C LEU A 121 -4.75 -9.38 4.82
N ILE A 122 -4.70 -9.35 3.48
CA ILE A 122 -5.18 -8.18 2.73
C ILE A 122 -6.69 -8.02 2.82
N VAL A 123 -7.47 -9.08 2.65
CA VAL A 123 -8.94 -9.04 2.74
C VAL A 123 -9.41 -8.73 4.17
N GLY A 124 -8.64 -9.14 5.17
CA GLY A 124 -8.90 -8.94 6.60
C GLY A 124 -8.66 -7.50 7.10
N ILE A 125 -8.09 -6.61 6.29
CA ILE A 125 -7.89 -5.22 6.69
C ILE A 125 -9.26 -4.56 6.94
N LYS A 126 -9.50 -4.13 8.18
CA LYS A 126 -10.78 -3.52 8.60
C LYS A 126 -11.16 -2.26 7.79
N ILE A 127 -10.16 -1.60 7.18
CA ILE A 127 -10.33 -0.36 6.43
C ILE A 127 -11.23 -0.50 5.21
N TRP A 128 -11.34 -1.70 4.63
CA TRP A 128 -12.26 -1.95 3.50
C TRP A 128 -13.73 -1.75 3.88
N GLY A 129 -14.07 -1.88 5.16
CA GLY A 129 -15.43 -1.62 5.65
C GLY A 129 -15.89 -0.18 5.43
N LEU A 130 -14.96 0.77 5.27
CA LEU A 130 -15.28 2.16 4.96
C LEU A 130 -15.86 2.38 3.56
N MET A 131 -15.70 1.40 2.65
CA MET A 131 -16.24 1.46 1.29
C MET A 131 -17.71 1.03 1.19
N GLY A 132 -18.33 0.62 2.31
CA GLY A 132 -19.73 0.20 2.35
C GLY A 132 -20.02 -0.97 1.41
N SER A 133 -21.00 -0.81 0.52
CA SER A 133 -21.48 -1.85 -0.40
C SER A 133 -20.44 -2.34 -1.42
N GLU A 134 -19.43 -1.52 -1.76
CA GLU A 134 -18.40 -1.91 -2.73
C GLU A 134 -17.27 -2.74 -2.11
N SER A 135 -17.24 -2.86 -0.77
CA SER A 135 -16.17 -3.57 -0.08
C SER A 135 -16.05 -5.04 -0.48
N GLU A 136 -17.18 -5.71 -0.74
CA GLU A 136 -17.20 -7.12 -1.14
C GLU A 136 -16.57 -7.33 -2.52
N GLY A 137 -16.95 -6.50 -3.49
CA GLY A 137 -16.41 -6.56 -4.86
C GLY A 137 -14.92 -6.23 -4.91
N VAL A 138 -14.46 -5.28 -4.10
CA VAL A 138 -13.03 -4.95 -3.99
C VAL A 138 -12.24 -6.10 -3.36
N LYS A 139 -12.77 -6.74 -2.31
CA LYS A 139 -12.11 -7.90 -1.68
C LYS A 139 -11.98 -9.07 -2.66
N GLU A 140 -13.02 -9.32 -3.45
CA GLU A 140 -12.98 -10.37 -4.49
C GLU A 140 -11.93 -10.05 -5.56
N MET A 141 -11.95 -8.82 -6.08
CA MET A 141 -10.99 -8.32 -7.05
C MET A 141 -9.55 -8.43 -6.54
N LEU A 142 -9.28 -8.00 -5.29
CA LEU A 142 -7.96 -8.12 -4.66
C LEU A 142 -7.54 -9.58 -4.50
N GLY A 143 -8.45 -10.47 -4.12
CA GLY A 143 -8.17 -11.91 -4.03
C GLY A 143 -7.75 -12.52 -5.37
N GLN A 144 -8.42 -12.12 -6.47
CA GLN A 144 -8.03 -12.54 -7.81
C GLN A 144 -6.65 -11.99 -8.21
N TYR A 145 -6.35 -10.73 -7.89
CA TYR A 145 -5.05 -10.14 -8.19
C TYR A 145 -3.90 -10.80 -7.42
N VAL A 146 -4.08 -11.11 -6.12
CA VAL A 146 -3.08 -11.84 -5.32
C VAL A 146 -2.82 -13.22 -5.92
N LYS A 147 -3.88 -13.93 -6.32
CA LYS A 147 -3.76 -15.23 -7.00
C LYS A 147 -2.98 -15.12 -8.31
N CYS A 148 -3.25 -14.10 -9.13
CA CYS A 148 -2.53 -13.86 -10.38
C CYS A 148 -1.05 -13.49 -10.14
N ALA A 149 -0.77 -12.65 -9.14
CA ALA A 149 0.59 -12.22 -8.80
C ALA A 149 1.46 -13.36 -8.24
N HIS A 150 0.85 -14.36 -7.58
CA HIS A 150 1.54 -15.53 -7.06
C HIS A 150 2.12 -16.44 -8.16
N ILE A 151 1.44 -16.57 -9.31
CA ILE A 151 1.85 -17.47 -10.40
C ILE A 151 3.30 -17.22 -10.86
N PRO A 152 3.69 -16.00 -11.26
CA PRO A 152 5.07 -15.72 -11.68
C PRO A 152 6.08 -15.89 -10.55
N ILE A 153 5.73 -15.50 -9.31
CA ILE A 153 6.61 -15.67 -8.13
C ILE A 153 6.92 -17.15 -7.91
N ARG A 154 5.91 -18.01 -8.05
CA ARG A 154 6.08 -19.45 -7.95
C ARG A 154 7.01 -19.97 -9.05
N SER A 155 6.78 -19.62 -10.31
CA SER A 155 7.65 -20.04 -11.42
C SER A 155 9.11 -19.66 -11.18
N THR A 156 9.38 -18.42 -10.74
CA THR A 156 10.74 -17.97 -10.43
C THR A 156 11.37 -18.74 -9.28
N ASN A 157 10.63 -19.06 -8.21
CA ASN A 157 11.16 -19.85 -7.10
C ASN A 157 11.51 -21.30 -7.47
N TYR A 158 10.81 -21.91 -8.45
CA TYR A 158 11.11 -23.27 -8.92
C TYR A 158 12.23 -23.32 -9.98
N ASP A 159 12.46 -22.25 -10.74
CA ASP A 159 13.55 -22.18 -11.74
C ASP A 159 14.96 -22.03 -11.10
N ILE A 160 15.04 -21.75 -9.79
CA ILE A 160 16.30 -21.58 -9.05
C ILE A 160 16.72 -22.88 -8.31
N CYS A 161 15.97 -23.99 -8.45
CA CYS A 161 16.30 -25.30 -7.87
C CYS A 161 16.82 -26.30 -8.91
#